data_AF-A0A447XF42-F1
#
_entry.id   AF-A0A447XF42-F1
#
_cell.length_a   1.000
_cell.length_b   1.000
_cell.length_c   1.000
_cell.angle_alpha   90.00
_cell.angle_beta   90.00
_cell.angle_gamma   90.00
#
_symmetry.space_group_name_H-M   'P 1'
#
loop_
_entity.id
_entity.type
_entity.pdbx_description
1 polymer ?
#
loop_
_entity_poly.entity_id
_entity_poly.type
_entity_poly.pdbx_seq_one_letter_code
_entity_poly.pdbx_strand_id
1 'polypeptide(L)'
;MNINWRWGEERGEFNVLLANEWLASALESQPVATVSGESWYFFGHCTEVTALPGAPAQWAAIFARFGAKLENVSVGCCGMAGTYGHEAKNHKNSLGIYELSWHQAMQRLPRNRCLATGYSCRSQVKRVEGTGVRHPVQALLEIIK
;
A
#
# COMPACT_ATOMS: atom_id res chain seq x y z
N MET A 1 22.07 8.73 4.44
CA MET A 1 22.95 8.72 3.24
C MET A 1 22.36 9.74 2.27
N ASN A 2 22.97 10.93 2.17
CA ASN A 2 22.44 12.06 1.41
C ASN A 2 22.66 11.83 -0.09
N ILE A 3 21.57 11.67 -0.82
CA ILE A 3 21.55 11.43 -2.27
C ILE A 3 21.66 12.80 -2.96
N ASN A 4 22.89 13.24 -3.25
CA ASN A 4 23.23 14.58 -3.77
C ASN A 4 23.65 14.54 -5.26
N TRP A 5 22.86 13.94 -6.14
CA TRP A 5 23.40 13.52 -7.44
C TRP A 5 23.33 14.53 -8.60
N ARG A 6 22.78 15.74 -8.44
CA ARG A 6 22.82 16.72 -9.54
C ARG A 6 22.76 18.21 -9.19
N TRP A 7 22.07 18.59 -8.10
CA TRP A 7 21.83 20.00 -7.77
C TRP A 7 22.40 20.43 -6.41
N GLY A 8 23.05 19.54 -5.66
CA GLY A 8 23.70 19.87 -4.39
C GLY A 8 22.86 20.77 -3.47
N GLU A 9 23.43 21.90 -3.06
CA GLU A 9 22.76 22.93 -2.25
C GLU A 9 21.72 23.78 -3.03
N GLU A 10 21.78 23.79 -4.37
CA GLU A 10 20.84 24.51 -5.25
C GLU A 10 19.48 23.81 -5.39
N ARG A 11 19.30 22.62 -4.79
CA ARG A 11 18.03 21.87 -4.84
C ARG A 11 16.86 22.63 -4.19
N GLY A 12 17.15 23.61 -3.33
CA GLY A 12 16.17 24.35 -2.53
C GLY A 12 15.54 23.51 -1.42
N GLU A 13 14.62 24.11 -0.67
CA GLU A 13 13.78 23.39 0.28
C GLU A 13 12.61 22.73 -0.46
N PHE A 14 12.43 21.43 -0.26
CA PHE A 14 11.27 20.71 -0.77
C PHE A 14 10.79 19.68 0.23
N ASN A 15 9.49 19.42 0.19
CA ASN A 15 8.85 18.37 0.97
C ASN A 15 8.33 17.28 0.03
N VAL A 16 8.72 16.03 0.27
CA VAL A 16 8.24 14.87 -0.50
C VAL A 16 7.20 14.16 0.32
N LEU A 17 5.96 14.22 -0.16
CA LEU A 17 4.82 13.58 0.50
C LEU A 17 4.59 12.19 -0.08
N LEU A 18 4.15 11.27 0.77
CA LEU A 18 3.49 10.05 0.33
C LEU A 18 2.15 10.37 -0.33
N ALA A 19 1.67 9.46 -1.17
CA ALA A 19 0.40 9.65 -1.87
C ALA A 19 -0.78 9.88 -0.91
N ASN A 20 -0.83 9.16 0.21
CA ASN A 20 -1.84 9.34 1.28
C ASN A 20 -1.70 10.69 1.99
N GLU A 21 -0.49 11.18 2.24
CA GLU A 21 -0.28 12.47 2.89
C GLU A 21 -0.79 13.60 1.98
N TRP A 22 -0.41 13.55 0.69
CA TRP A 22 -0.91 14.50 -0.30
C TRP A 22 -2.43 14.43 -0.46
N LEU A 23 -3.00 13.22 -0.58
CA LEU A 23 -4.46 13.04 -0.68
C LEU A 23 -5.19 13.54 0.56
N ALA A 24 -4.67 13.29 1.77
CA ALA A 24 -5.32 13.76 2.99
C ALA A 24 -5.44 15.29 3.02
N SER A 25 -4.41 16.00 2.57
CA SER A 25 -4.43 17.47 2.43
C SER A 25 -5.35 17.92 1.29
N ALA A 26 -5.26 17.28 0.12
CA ALA A 26 -6.08 17.64 -1.05
C ALA A 26 -7.58 17.47 -0.81
N LEU A 27 -7.97 16.58 0.10
CA LEU A 27 -9.35 16.25 0.42
C LEU A 27 -9.83 16.85 1.75
N GLU A 28 -9.08 17.78 2.35
CA GLU A 28 -9.39 18.34 3.67
C GLU A 28 -10.78 18.98 3.73
N SER A 29 -11.18 19.69 2.67
CA SER A 29 -12.50 20.34 2.54
C SER A 29 -13.63 19.40 2.16
N GLN A 30 -13.34 18.16 1.77
CA GLN A 30 -14.37 17.21 1.35
C GLN A 30 -15.06 16.60 2.58
N PRO A 31 -16.40 16.67 2.67
CA PRO A 31 -17.12 16.07 3.79
C PRO A 31 -16.95 14.54 3.79
N VAL A 32 -16.95 13.97 4.99
CA VAL A 32 -16.99 12.51 5.15
C VAL A 32 -18.38 12.03 4.76
N ALA A 33 -18.47 11.14 3.78
CA ALA A 33 -19.72 10.51 3.39
C ALA A 33 -20.07 9.36 4.35
N THR A 34 -21.35 8.99 4.40
CA THR A 34 -21.78 7.81 5.15
C THR A 34 -21.13 6.56 4.55
N VAL A 35 -20.31 5.88 5.34
CA VAL A 35 -19.61 4.66 4.92
C VAL A 35 -20.62 3.50 4.83
N SER A 36 -20.65 2.80 3.70
CA SER A 36 -21.52 1.65 3.48
C SER A 36 -20.91 0.62 2.51
N GLY A 37 -21.59 -0.52 2.34
CA GLY A 37 -21.14 -1.59 1.44
C GLY A 37 -20.04 -2.48 2.00
N GLU A 38 -19.53 -3.39 1.16
CA GLU A 38 -18.47 -4.31 1.59
C GLU A 38 -17.11 -3.62 1.69
N SER A 39 -16.29 -4.12 2.60
CA SER A 39 -14.96 -3.59 2.89
C SER A 39 -13.96 -3.79 1.75
N TRP A 40 -13.11 -2.78 1.59
CA TRP A 40 -11.80 -2.91 0.98
C TRP A 40 -10.78 -3.33 2.03
N TYR A 41 -9.71 -4.00 1.62
CA TYR A 41 -8.70 -4.54 2.54
C TYR A 41 -7.32 -3.96 2.21
N PHE A 42 -6.75 -3.23 3.16
CA PHE A 42 -5.50 -2.53 3.02
C PHE A 42 -4.31 -3.37 3.49
N PHE A 43 -3.38 -3.61 2.58
CA PHE A 43 -2.09 -4.25 2.81
C PHE A 43 -0.99 -3.19 2.68
N GLY A 44 -0.66 -2.56 3.80
CA GLY A 44 0.38 -1.53 3.86
C GLY A 44 1.76 -2.07 3.51
N HIS A 45 2.55 -1.29 2.78
CA HIS A 45 3.95 -1.63 2.54
C HIS A 45 4.73 -1.53 3.85
N CYS A 46 5.58 -2.51 4.16
CA CYS A 46 6.28 -2.56 5.45
C CYS A 46 7.06 -1.27 5.76
N THR A 47 7.75 -0.68 4.78
CA THR A 47 8.46 0.60 4.98
C THR A 47 7.51 1.77 5.20
N GLU A 48 6.35 1.80 4.54
CA GLU A 48 5.35 2.87 4.73
C GLU A 48 4.81 2.84 6.14
N VAL A 49 4.37 1.67 6.62
CA VAL A 49 3.79 1.54 7.97
C VAL A 49 4.83 1.68 9.08
N THR A 50 6.10 1.38 8.81
CA THR A 50 7.19 1.65 9.77
C THR A 50 7.53 3.14 9.82
N ALA A 51 7.62 3.82 8.67
CA ALA A 51 7.95 5.25 8.63
C ALA A 51 6.78 6.13 9.08
N LEU A 52 5.55 5.71 8.80
CA LEU A 52 4.32 6.41 9.13
C LEU A 52 3.28 5.42 9.70
N PRO A 53 3.33 5.13 11.02
CA PRO A 53 2.39 4.21 11.67
C PRO A 53 0.92 4.60 11.51
N GLY A 54 0.64 5.89 11.27
CA GLY A 54 -0.70 6.41 11.01
C GLY A 54 -1.22 6.18 9.58
N ALA A 55 -0.40 5.66 8.66
CA ALA A 55 -0.78 5.48 7.25
C ALA A 55 -2.05 4.65 7.06
N PRO A 56 -2.28 3.51 7.75
CA PRO A 56 -3.53 2.76 7.60
C PRO A 56 -4.78 3.58 7.97
N ALA A 57 -4.70 4.36 9.04
CA ALA A 57 -5.81 5.22 9.47
C ALA A 57 -6.05 6.37 8.49
N GLN A 58 -4.99 6.97 7.94
CA GLN A 58 -5.10 8.00 6.90
C GLN A 58 -5.76 7.45 5.63
N TRP A 59 -5.34 6.27 5.16
CA TRP A 59 -5.99 5.61 4.02
C TRP A 59 -7.46 5.32 4.29
N ALA A 60 -7.81 4.85 5.49
CA ALA A 60 -9.21 4.64 5.87
C ALA A 60 -10.02 5.94 5.86
N ALA A 61 -9.46 7.04 6.38
CA ALA A 61 -10.10 8.35 6.35
C ALA A 61 -10.26 8.93 4.93
N ILE A 62 -9.34 8.62 4.01
CA ILE A 62 -9.47 8.97 2.59
C ILE A 62 -10.63 8.19 1.96
N PHE A 63 -10.70 6.88 2.17
CA PHE A 63 -11.79 6.05 1.63
C PHE A 63 -13.16 6.46 2.19
N ALA A 64 -13.23 6.81 3.48
CA ALA A 64 -14.45 7.24 4.14
C ALA A 64 -15.05 8.52 3.53
N ARG A 65 -14.22 9.44 3.01
CA ARG A 65 -14.70 10.64 2.29
C ARG A 65 -15.50 10.32 1.02
N PHE A 66 -15.34 9.11 0.49
CA PHE A 66 -16.07 8.62 -0.66
C PHE A 66 -17.05 7.49 -0.30
N GLY A 67 -17.42 7.37 0.97
CA GLY A 67 -18.43 6.40 1.44
C GLY A 67 -17.95 4.94 1.45
N ALA A 68 -16.65 4.70 1.24
CA ALA A 68 -16.08 3.37 1.19
C ALA A 68 -15.43 2.97 2.53
N LYS A 69 -15.61 1.71 2.92
CA LYS A 69 -14.93 1.13 4.09
C LYS A 69 -13.58 0.55 3.68
N LEU A 70 -12.51 0.89 4.39
CA LEU A 70 -11.19 0.31 4.21
C LEU A 70 -10.67 -0.25 5.54
N GLU A 71 -10.38 -1.54 5.57
CA GLU A 71 -9.90 -2.25 6.75
C GLU A 71 -8.42 -2.57 6.64
N ASN A 72 -7.64 -2.23 7.67
CA ASN A 72 -6.24 -2.59 7.74
C ASN A 72 -6.07 -4.11 7.95
N VAL A 73 -5.25 -4.73 7.12
CA VAL A 73 -4.83 -6.13 7.30
C VAL A 73 -3.44 -6.15 7.91
N SER A 74 -3.33 -6.70 9.12
CA SER A 74 -2.06 -6.81 9.83
C SER A 74 -1.18 -7.90 9.21
N VAL A 75 -0.24 -7.49 8.36
CA VAL A 75 0.75 -8.36 7.70
C VAL A 75 2.16 -7.80 7.85
N GLY A 76 3.15 -8.68 7.76
CA GLY A 76 4.56 -8.31 7.72
C GLY A 76 5.02 -7.90 6.31
N CYS A 77 6.34 -7.96 6.08
CA CYS A 77 6.92 -7.80 4.73
C CYS A 77 6.37 -8.89 3.78
N CYS A 78 6.16 -8.54 2.51
CA CYS A 78 5.75 -9.51 1.48
C CYS A 78 6.89 -10.45 1.03
N GLY A 79 8.13 -10.26 1.52
CA GLY A 79 9.30 -11.05 1.14
C GLY A 79 10.07 -10.52 -0.07
N MET A 80 9.73 -9.35 -0.62
CA MET A 80 10.44 -8.81 -1.80
C MET A 80 11.56 -7.83 -1.51
N ALA A 81 11.44 -6.98 -0.49
CA ALA A 81 12.41 -5.94 -0.07
C ALA A 81 13.38 -5.47 -1.19
N GLY A 82 12.92 -4.59 -2.09
CA GLY A 82 13.69 -4.19 -3.27
C GLY A 82 13.86 -5.32 -4.28
N THR A 83 15.10 -5.66 -4.61
CA THR A 83 15.46 -6.77 -5.52
C THR A 83 15.56 -8.12 -4.82
N TYR A 84 15.50 -8.17 -3.47
CA TYR A 84 15.78 -9.36 -2.69
C TYR A 84 14.99 -10.59 -3.18
N GLY A 85 13.67 -10.46 -3.38
CA GLY A 85 12.83 -11.58 -3.85
C GLY A 85 12.96 -11.92 -5.33
N HIS A 86 13.68 -11.11 -6.12
CA HIS A 86 14.04 -11.39 -7.50
C HIS A 86 15.35 -12.19 -7.62
N GLU A 87 16.19 -12.20 -6.58
CA GLU A 87 17.45 -12.93 -6.58
C GLU A 87 17.21 -14.44 -6.43
N ALA A 88 17.74 -15.25 -7.35
CA ALA A 88 17.54 -16.70 -7.36
C ALA A 88 17.91 -17.37 -6.02
N LYS A 89 19.02 -16.93 -5.40
CA LYS A 89 19.48 -17.42 -4.09
C LYS A 89 18.48 -17.17 -2.95
N ASN A 90 17.67 -16.12 -3.05
CA ASN A 90 16.73 -15.71 -2.01
C ASN A 90 15.30 -16.16 -2.32
N HIS A 91 15.04 -16.75 -3.49
CA HIS A 91 13.69 -17.01 -3.97
C HIS A 91 12.87 -17.84 -2.97
N LYS A 92 13.45 -18.93 -2.44
CA LYS A 92 12.78 -19.78 -1.44
C LYS A 92 12.46 -19.01 -0.15
N ASN A 93 13.38 -18.17 0.31
CA ASN A 93 13.18 -17.38 1.53
C ASN A 93 12.15 -16.28 1.32
N SER A 94 12.14 -15.64 0.15
CA SER A 94 11.13 -14.66 -0.25
C SER A 94 9.71 -15.26 -0.22
N LEU A 95 9.55 -16.47 -0.76
CA LEU A 95 8.29 -17.21 -0.66
C LEU A 95 7.96 -17.56 0.80
N GLY A 96 8.93 -18.05 1.57
CA GLY A 96 8.72 -18.35 2.99
C GLY A 96 8.25 -17.14 3.81
N ILE A 97 8.78 -15.95 3.56
CA ILE A 97 8.34 -14.71 4.23
C ILE A 97 6.89 -14.36 3.85
N TYR A 98 6.53 -14.54 2.57
CA TYR A 98 5.17 -14.32 2.11
C TYR A 98 4.16 -15.24 2.82
N GLU A 99 4.52 -16.52 3.00
CA GLU A 99 3.69 -17.51 3.69
C GLU A 99 3.39 -17.16 5.16
N LEU A 100 4.29 -16.43 5.84
CA LEU A 100 4.12 -16.09 7.26
C LEU A 100 2.85 -15.27 7.58
N SER A 101 2.36 -14.47 6.63
CA SER A 101 1.18 -13.62 6.88
C SER A 101 0.40 -13.25 5.63
N TRP A 102 1.07 -13.03 4.50
CA TRP A 102 0.41 -12.58 3.27
C TRP A 102 -0.43 -13.69 2.65
N HIS A 103 0.11 -14.90 2.51
CA HIS A 103 -0.61 -15.99 1.86
C HIS A 103 -1.93 -16.31 2.58
N GLN A 104 -1.90 -16.49 3.90
CA GLN A 104 -3.11 -16.77 4.68
C GLN A 104 -4.17 -15.66 4.55
N ALA A 105 -3.75 -14.39 4.58
CA ALA A 105 -4.68 -13.26 4.41
C ALA A 105 -5.28 -13.22 3.00
N MET A 106 -4.47 -13.53 1.98
CA MET A 106 -4.86 -13.61 0.58
C MET A 106 -5.83 -14.76 0.26
N GLN A 107 -5.78 -15.85 1.03
CA GLN A 107 -6.74 -16.97 0.90
C GLN A 107 -8.09 -16.67 1.57
N ARG A 108 -8.11 -15.83 2.61
CA ARG A 108 -9.33 -15.52 3.38
C ARG A 108 -10.15 -14.38 2.76
N LEU A 109 -9.50 -13.45 2.08
CA LEU A 109 -10.12 -12.19 1.65
C LEU A 109 -10.42 -12.18 0.15
N PRO A 110 -11.51 -11.53 -0.29
CA PRO A 110 -11.83 -11.42 -1.71
C PRO A 110 -10.76 -10.60 -2.44
N ARG A 111 -10.06 -11.26 -3.37
CA ARG A 111 -8.84 -10.73 -4.00
C ARG A 111 -9.02 -9.37 -4.67
N ASN A 112 -10.16 -9.18 -5.34
CA ASN A 112 -10.52 -7.94 -6.02
C ASN A 112 -10.70 -6.76 -5.05
N ARG A 113 -10.92 -7.01 -3.76
CA ARG A 113 -11.04 -5.99 -2.71
C ARG A 113 -9.73 -5.75 -1.94
N CYS A 114 -8.69 -6.57 -2.17
CA CYS A 114 -7.38 -6.37 -1.56
C CYS A 114 -6.59 -5.29 -2.30
N LEU A 115 -5.93 -4.41 -1.52
CA LEU A 115 -5.20 -3.25 -2.01
C LEU A 115 -3.82 -3.21 -1.36
N ALA A 116 -2.76 -3.01 -2.15
CA ALA A 116 -1.39 -2.91 -1.65
C ALA A 116 -0.67 -1.67 -2.20
N THR A 117 -0.06 -0.89 -1.30
CA THR A 117 0.65 0.36 -1.64
C THR A 117 1.99 0.10 -2.31
N GLY A 118 2.71 -0.92 -1.88
CA GLY A 118 4.02 -1.29 -2.41
C GLY A 118 3.96 -1.94 -3.79
N TYR A 119 4.72 -1.42 -4.76
CA TYR A 119 4.89 -2.06 -6.08
C TYR A 119 5.40 -3.50 -5.93
N SER A 120 6.45 -3.71 -5.13
CA SER A 120 7.01 -5.04 -4.91
C SER A 120 6.02 -5.99 -4.23
N CYS A 121 5.17 -5.49 -3.34
CA CYS A 121 4.08 -6.28 -2.76
C CYS A 121 3.08 -6.74 -3.83
N ARG A 122 2.62 -5.83 -4.71
CA ARG A 122 1.72 -6.18 -5.81
C ARG A 122 2.34 -7.20 -6.76
N SER A 123 3.63 -7.05 -7.07
CA SER A 123 4.39 -7.99 -7.90
C SER A 123 4.51 -9.37 -7.25
N GLN A 124 4.76 -9.43 -5.94
CA GLN A 124 4.81 -10.71 -5.22
C GLN A 124 3.47 -11.41 -5.20
N VAL A 125 2.39 -10.68 -4.92
CA VAL A 125 1.03 -11.23 -4.96
C VAL A 125 0.77 -11.82 -6.35
N LYS A 126 1.06 -11.10 -7.44
CA LYS A 126 0.92 -11.63 -8.80
C LYS A 126 1.75 -12.89 -9.04
N ARG A 127 2.98 -12.95 -8.51
CA ARG A 127 3.89 -14.09 -8.68
C ARG A 127 3.39 -15.34 -7.94
N VAL A 128 2.93 -15.19 -6.70
CA VAL A 128 2.52 -16.32 -5.85
C VAL A 128 1.10 -16.76 -6.19
N GLU A 129 0.23 -15.83 -6.53
CA GLU A 129 -1.22 -16.04 -6.57
C GLU A 129 -1.79 -15.99 -8.00
N GLY A 130 -0.92 -15.82 -9.00
CA GLY A 130 -1.25 -15.72 -10.43
C GLY A 130 -1.92 -14.43 -10.86
N THR A 131 -2.56 -13.69 -9.94
CA THR A 131 -3.23 -12.42 -10.19
C THR A 131 -2.78 -11.35 -9.20
N GLY A 132 -2.67 -10.11 -9.67
CA GLY A 132 -2.23 -8.98 -8.85
C GLY A 132 -3.36 -8.38 -8.01
N VAL A 133 -2.97 -7.50 -7.09
CA VAL A 133 -3.88 -6.61 -6.36
C VAL A 133 -3.63 -5.16 -6.78
N ARG A 134 -4.59 -4.27 -6.53
CA ARG A 134 -4.53 -2.86 -6.95
C ARG A 134 -3.83 -1.99 -5.93
N HIS A 135 -3.36 -0.83 -6.36
CA HIS A 135 -3.00 0.26 -5.45
C HIS A 135 -4.28 0.95 -4.93
N PRO A 136 -4.30 1.46 -3.68
CA PRO A 136 -5.48 2.17 -3.16
C PRO A 136 -5.98 3.32 -4.04
N VAL A 137 -5.09 4.08 -4.67
CA VAL A 137 -5.46 5.14 -5.64
C VAL A 137 -6.26 4.62 -6.83
N GLN A 138 -5.95 3.41 -7.32
CA GLN A 138 -6.70 2.82 -8.43
C GLN A 138 -8.13 2.44 -8.00
N ALA A 139 -8.30 1.97 -6.75
CA ALA A 139 -9.63 1.71 -6.21
C ALA A 139 -10.43 3.00 -5.98
N LEU A 140 -9.79 4.08 -5.50
CA LEU A 140 -10.43 5.39 -5.37
C LEU A 140 -10.99 5.88 -6.72
N LEU A 141 -10.23 5.72 -7.81
CA LEU A 141 -10.71 6.08 -9.15
C LEU A 141 -11.99 5.33 -9.58
N GLU A 142 -12.20 4.12 -9.08
CA GLU A 142 -13.43 3.37 -9.33
C GLU A 142 -14.60 3.80 -8.46
N ILE A 143 -14.31 4.24 -7.24
CA ILE A 143 -15.31 4.69 -6.26
C ILE A 143 -15.84 6.10 -6.60
N ILE A 144 -15.00 6.98 -7.14
CA ILE A 144 -15.31 8.41 -7.36
C ILE A 144 -16.20 8.65 -8.61
N LYS A 145 -16.45 7.62 -9.43
CA LYS A 145 -17.22 7.77 -10.67
C LYS A 145 -18.67 8.18 -10.45
#